data_AF-A0A841RQ29-F1
#
_entry.id   AF-A0A841RQ29-F1
#
_cell.length_a   1.000
_cell.length_b   1.000
_cell.length_c   1.000
_cell.angle_alpha   90.00
_cell.angle_beta   90.00
_cell.angle_gamma   90.00
#
_symmetry.space_group_name_H-M   'P 1'
#
loop_
_entity.id
_entity.type
_entity.pdbx_description
1 polymer ?
#
loop_
_entity_poly.entity_id
_entity_poly.type
_entity_poly.pdbx_seq_one_letter_code
_entity_poly.pdbx_strand_id
1 'polypeptide(L)' 'MTSWISWITVGLIVAVLFYAIFSVILRKPIGLYIASAFHIVLGILALPSIGLYVLGLAIIEIFIGIIMTVKFRRPRTN' A
#
# COMPACT_ATOMS: atom_id res chain seq x y z
N MET A 1 -1.93 23.78 15.74
CA MET A 1 -2.35 22.40 16.09
C MET A 1 -2.69 21.53 14.88
N THR A 2 -2.68 22.04 13.64
CA THR A 2 -2.93 21.24 12.42
C THR A 2 -1.67 20.63 11.81
N SER A 3 -0.50 21.21 12.07
CA SER A 3 0.79 20.75 11.51
C SER A 3 1.19 19.36 11.98
N TRP A 4 1.08 19.06 13.28
CA TRP A 4 1.50 17.75 13.82
C TRP A 4 0.68 16.58 13.26
N ILE A 5 -0.64 16.75 13.08
CA ILE A 5 -1.51 15.74 12.46
C ILE A 5 -1.07 15.48 11.01
N SER A 6 -0.77 16.54 10.25
CA SER A 6 -0.28 16.39 8.88
C SER A 6 1.04 15.61 8.82
N TRP A 7 1.99 15.89 9.71
CA TRP A 7 3.24 15.13 9.80
C TRP A 7 3.03 13.66 10.18
N ILE A 8 2.09 13.37 11.09
CA ILE A 8 1.72 11.99 11.44
C ILE A 8 1.12 11.26 10.23
N THR A 9 0.19 11.89 9.52
CA THR A 9 -0.41 11.31 8.31
C THR A 9 0.67 10.98 7.27
N VAL A 10 1.60 11.89 7.01
CA VAL A 10 2.72 11.66 6.09
C VAL A 10 3.61 10.52 6.60
N GLY A 11 3.95 10.50 7.89
CA GLY A 11 4.73 9.42 8.49
C GLY A 11 4.07 8.05 8.34
N LEU A 12 2.75 7.97 8.52
CA LEU A 12 1.98 6.74 8.31
C LEU A 12 1.99 6.29 6.86
N ILE A 13 1.79 7.21 5.90
CA ILE A 13 1.88 6.89 4.46
C ILE A 13 3.25 6.29 4.13
N VAL A 14 4.33 6.91 4.62
CA VAL A 14 5.70 6.42 4.39
C VAL A 14 5.93 5.05 5.03
N ALA A 15 5.43 4.82 6.25
CA ALA A 15 5.54 3.52 6.93
C ALA A 15 4.81 2.40 6.17
N VAL A 16 3.61 2.69 5.65
CA VAL A 16 2.84 1.73 4.83
C VAL A 16 3.57 1.44 3.52
N LEU A 17 4.18 2.44 2.90
CA LEU A 17 5.00 2.24 1.70
C LEU A 17 6.20 1.32 1.95
N PHE A 18 6.92 1.49 3.07
CA PHE A 18 7.98 0.55 3.44
C PHE A 18 7.45 -0.87 3.62
N TYR A 19 6.30 -1.02 4.28
CA TYR A 19 5.64 -2.32 4.43
C TYR A 19 5.28 -2.96 3.08
N ALA A 20 4.81 -2.17 2.11
CA ALA A 20 4.54 -2.63 0.75
C ALA A 20 5.84 -3.14 0.08
N ILE A 21 6.93 -2.39 0.16
CA ILE A 21 8.24 -2.76 -0.39
C ILE A 21 8.75 -4.07 0.24
N PHE A 22 8.69 -4.19 1.56
CA PHE A 22 9.08 -5.43 2.25
C PHE A 22 8.21 -6.61 1.83
N SER A 23 6.92 -6.39 1.61
CA SER A 23 5.99 -7.43 1.13
C SER A 23 6.36 -7.94 -0.26
N VAL A 24 6.83 -7.04 -1.14
CA VAL A 24 7.37 -7.41 -2.47
C VAL A 24 8.63 -8.26 -2.33
N ILE A 25 9.59 -7.81 -1.51
CA ILE A 25 10.88 -8.52 -1.27
C ILE A 25 10.63 -9.93 -0.71
N LEU A 26 9.73 -10.04 0.28
CA LEU A 26 9.36 -11.30 0.91
C LEU A 26 8.40 -12.15 0.07
N ARG A 27 8.01 -11.68 -1.12
CA ARG A 27 7.09 -12.36 -2.04
C ARG A 27 5.73 -12.68 -1.41
N LYS A 28 5.24 -11.80 -0.54
CA LYS A 28 3.96 -11.92 0.17
C LYS A 28 2.91 -11.01 -0.48
N PRO A 29 2.13 -11.48 -1.48
CA PRO A 29 1.14 -10.64 -2.16
C PRO A 29 0.06 -10.12 -1.20
N ILE A 30 -0.26 -10.88 -0.14
CA ILE A 30 -1.22 -10.44 0.89
C ILE A 30 -0.82 -9.11 1.54
N GLY A 31 0.49 -8.86 1.71
CA GLY A 31 0.97 -7.62 2.30
C GLY A 31 0.72 -6.41 1.39
N LEU A 32 0.70 -6.60 0.06
CA LEU A 32 0.36 -5.53 -0.87
C LEU A 32 -1.13 -5.15 -0.84
N TYR A 33 -2.02 -6.14 -0.65
CA TYR A 33 -3.44 -5.85 -0.47
C TYR A 33 -3.74 -5.15 0.86
N ILE A 34 -2.98 -5.47 1.91
CA ILE A 34 -3.07 -4.76 3.18
C ILE A 34 -2.56 -3.33 3.03
N ALA A 35 -1.39 -3.13 2.40
CA ALA A 35 -0.83 -1.81 2.15
C ALA A 35 -1.79 -0.92 1.36
N SER A 36 -2.39 -1.47 0.30
CA SER A 36 -3.33 -0.72 -0.54
C SER A 36 -4.59 -0.30 0.21
N ALA A 37 -5.12 -1.14 1.10
CA ALA A 37 -6.25 -0.77 1.95
C ALA A 37 -5.90 0.42 2.87
N PHE A 38 -4.71 0.43 3.47
CA PHE A 38 -4.24 1.56 4.27
C PHE A 38 -4.04 2.83 3.43
N HIS A 39 -3.41 2.72 2.26
CA HIS A 39 -3.23 3.86 1.37
C HIS A 39 -4.56 4.40 0.79
N ILE A 40 -5.58 3.56 0.60
CA ILE A 40 -6.94 4.02 0.25
C ILE A 40 -7.50 4.89 1.38
N VAL A 41 -7.50 4.39 2.62
CA VAL A 41 -8.05 5.11 3.77
C VAL A 41 -7.29 6.41 4.00
N LEU A 42 -5.95 6.36 4.06
CA LEU A 42 -5.11 7.53 4.25
C LEU A 42 -5.23 8.52 3.09
N GLY A 43 -5.35 8.02 1.86
CA GLY A 43 -5.54 8.84 0.66
C GLY A 43 -6.85 9.62 0.69
N ILE A 44 -7.97 8.97 1.04
CA ILE A 44 -9.28 9.62 1.19
C ILE A 44 -9.22 10.70 2.28
N LEU A 45 -8.64 10.38 3.44
CA LEU A 45 -8.50 11.33 4.55
C LEU A 45 -7.60 12.53 4.23
N ALA A 46 -6.72 12.40 3.24
CA ALA A 46 -5.78 13.45 2.83
C ALA A 46 -6.23 14.23 1.58
N LEU A 47 -7.42 13.97 1.03
CA LEU A 47 -7.98 14.76 -0.07
C LEU A 47 -8.30 16.20 0.37
N PRO A 48 -8.15 17.20 -0.53
CA PRO A 48 -7.72 17.09 -1.93
C PRO A 48 -6.20 17.16 -2.13
N SER A 49 -5.40 17.21 -1.06
CA SER A 49 -3.97 17.52 -1.09
C SER A 49 -3.08 16.39 -1.66
N ILE A 50 -2.26 15.75 -0.83
CA ILE A 50 -1.44 14.61 -1.21
C ILE A 50 -2.29 13.35 -1.48
N GLY A 51 -3.56 13.34 -1.04
CA GLY A 51 -4.43 12.17 -1.09
C GLY A 51 -4.54 11.48 -2.45
N LEU A 52 -4.57 12.24 -3.56
CA LEU A 52 -4.62 11.66 -4.91
C LEU A 52 -3.36 10.84 -5.25
N TYR A 53 -2.18 11.29 -4.81
CA TYR A 53 -0.94 10.56 -5.01
C TYR A 53 -0.92 9.25 -4.20
N VAL A 54 -1.44 9.30 -2.97
CA VAL A 54 -1.56 8.13 -2.10
C VAL A 54 -2.55 7.10 -2.68
N LEU A 55 -3.66 7.56 -3.25
CA LEU A 55 -4.59 6.69 -3.98
C LEU A 55 -3.93 6.05 -5.21
N GLY A 56 -3.08 6.80 -5.92
CA GLY A 56 -2.25 6.26 -7.00
C GLY A 56 -1.33 5.13 -6.54
N LEU A 57 -0.68 5.28 -5.36
CA LEU A 57 0.12 4.20 -4.76
C LEU A 57 -0.72 2.95 -4.48
N ALA A 58 -1.93 3.12 -3.93
CA ALA A 58 -2.81 1.99 -3.66
C ALA A 58 -3.18 1.20 -4.93
N ILE A 59 -3.42 1.88 -6.05
CA ILE A 59 -3.70 1.23 -7.35
C ILE A 59 -2.48 0.41 -7.80
N ILE A 60 -1.27 0.98 -7.69
CA ILE A 60 -0.02 0.30 -8.04
C ILE A 60 0.16 -0.96 -7.16
N GLU A 61 -0.06 -0.84 -5.86
CA GLU A 61 0.06 -1.95 -4.90
C GLU A 61 -0.92 -3.08 -5.23
N ILE A 62 -2.16 -2.76 -5.59
CA ILE A 62 -3.15 -3.76 -6.04
C ILE A 62 -2.64 -4.46 -7.30
N PHE A 63 -2.16 -3.70 -8.30
CA PHE A 63 -1.70 -4.27 -9.56
C PHE A 63 -0.50 -5.22 -9.35
N ILE A 64 0.50 -4.79 -8.56
CA ILE A 64 1.65 -5.62 -8.20
C ILE A 64 1.19 -6.84 -7.39
N GLY A 65 0.25 -6.67 -6.45
CA GLY A 65 -0.32 -7.75 -5.65
C GLY A 65 -0.97 -8.83 -6.51
N ILE A 66 -1.74 -8.43 -7.53
CA ILE A 66 -2.35 -9.35 -8.51
C ILE A 66 -1.27 -10.09 -9.30
N ILE A 67 -0.29 -9.38 -9.87
CA ILE A 67 0.81 -10.00 -10.62
C ILE A 67 1.55 -11.03 -9.76
N MET A 68 1.87 -10.68 -8.52
CA MET A 68 2.54 -11.57 -7.59
C MET A 68 1.68 -12.78 -7.21
N THR A 69 0.38 -12.59 -7.00
CA THR A 69 -0.54 -13.69 -6.72
C THR A 69 -0.58 -14.68 -7.88
N VAL A 70 -0.66 -14.19 -9.13
CA VAL A 70 -0.62 -15.04 -10.33
C VAL A 70 0.72 -15.75 -10.47
N LYS A 71 1.83 -15.04 -10.25
CA LYS A 71 3.19 -15.57 -10.41
C LYS A 71 3.58 -16.60 -9.34
N PHE A 72 3.15 -16.39 -8.09
CA PHE A 72 3.59 -17.18 -6.94
C PHE A 72 2.55 -18.20 -6.43
N ARG A 73 1.29 -18.15 -6.89
CA ARG A 73 0.39 -19.32 -6.80
C ARG A 73 0.85 -20.38 -7.80
N ARG A 74 1.92 -21.12 -7.48
CA ARG A 74 2.05 -22.48 -8.02
C ARG A 74 1.02 -23.35 -7.31
N PRO A 75 0.20 -24.16 -8.03
CA PRO A 75 -0.51 -25.23 -7.36
C PRO A 75 0.54 -26.12 -6.71
N ARG A 76 0.36 -26.41 -5.43
CA ARG A 76 1.08 -27.50 -4.77
C ARG A 76 0.57 -28.77 -5.43
N THR A 77 1.22 -29.19 -6.51
CA THR A 77 0.99 -30.49 -7.14
C THR A 77 1.50 -31.52 -6.13
N ASN A 78 0.56 -32.11 -5.39
CA ASN A 78 0.80 -33.37 -4.68
C ASN A 78 0.86 -34.50 -5.71
#